data_AF-A0A1I2PKU1-F1
#
_entry.id   AF-A0A1I2PKU1-F1
#
_cell.length_a   1.000
_cell.length_b   1.000
_cell.length_c   1.000
_cell.angle_alpha   90.00
_cell.angle_beta   90.00
_cell.angle_gamma   90.00
#
_symmetry.space_group_name_H-M   'P 1'
#
loop_
_entity.id
_entity.type
_entity.pdbx_description
1 polymer ?
#
loop_
_entity_poly.entity_id
_entity_poly.type
_entity_poly.pdbx_seq_one_letter_code
_entity_poly.pdbx_strand_id
1 'polypeptide(L)'
;MKKQVHSPEELERLVEEMGFLPFFWNDIPGFSLGAYTAPEYWFPEEGNGVWDWKGPVIVEGGIAYGKFFENKAGFISMDWFPDFLNYRRSTYKLSTQEKRILDTLKEHQTLLSKDLKKLCGYTTPRTPRPRNPLERQMTAETRAVVKKPKSTREAFDTAITRLQMGTQVITADFEYNYDKQGKRYGWGVARYCTPEDFFGEEHFLNLERTPKQSARCIFDHLRQLLPHATKTQILKIIG
;
A
#
# COMPACT_ATOMS: atom_id res chain seq x y z
N MET A 1 -17.34 -25.45 7.44
CA MET A 1 -17.72 -24.34 6.55
C MET A 1 -16.50 -23.46 6.36
N LYS A 2 -16.22 -22.98 5.14
CA LYS A 2 -15.15 -22.00 4.94
C LYS A 2 -15.59 -20.70 5.62
N LYS A 3 -14.72 -20.11 6.45
CA LYS A 3 -14.96 -18.79 7.07
C LYS A 3 -15.22 -17.78 5.94
N GLN A 4 -16.25 -16.96 6.08
CA GLN A 4 -16.57 -15.90 5.12
C GLN A 4 -16.58 -14.54 5.81
N VAL A 5 -16.22 -13.50 5.07
CA VAL A 5 -16.18 -12.11 5.52
C VAL A 5 -17.28 -11.33 4.82
N HIS A 6 -18.12 -10.67 5.60
CA HIS A 6 -19.29 -9.92 5.17
C HIS A 6 -19.31 -8.49 5.73
N SER A 7 -18.33 -8.13 6.55
CA SER A 7 -18.27 -6.85 7.25
C SER A 7 -16.83 -6.39 7.52
N PRO A 8 -16.60 -5.09 7.75
CA PRO A 8 -15.32 -4.55 8.20
C PRO A 8 -14.75 -5.25 9.44
N GLU A 9 -15.60 -5.53 10.42
CA GLU A 9 -15.18 -6.11 11.70
C GLU A 9 -14.78 -7.58 11.54
N GLU A 10 -15.41 -8.31 10.62
CA GLU A 10 -14.99 -9.67 10.26
C GLU A 10 -13.67 -9.68 9.48
N LEU A 11 -13.43 -8.66 8.64
CA LEU A 11 -12.16 -8.47 7.95
C LEU A 11 -11.04 -8.24 8.96
N GLU A 12 -11.23 -7.32 9.90
CA GLU A 12 -10.27 -7.03 10.97
C GLU A 12 -9.93 -8.31 11.77
N ARG A 13 -10.95 -9.02 12.28
CA ARG A 13 -10.76 -10.30 12.99
C ARG A 13 -10.04 -11.35 12.15
N LEU A 14 -10.27 -11.37 10.83
CA LEU A 14 -9.55 -12.29 9.94
C LEU A 14 -8.07 -11.91 9.84
N VAL A 15 -7.75 -10.62 9.75
CA VAL A 15 -6.36 -10.14 9.72
C VAL A 15 -5.66 -10.45 11.03
N GLU A 16 -6.31 -10.23 12.18
CA GLU A 16 -5.77 -10.58 13.50
C GLU A 16 -5.48 -12.08 13.63
N GLU A 17 -6.44 -12.94 13.25
CA GLU A 17 -6.27 -14.40 13.34
C GLU A 17 -5.15 -14.92 12.42
N MET A 18 -5.08 -14.41 11.18
CA MET A 18 -4.11 -14.88 10.20
C MET A 18 -2.74 -14.22 10.36
N GLY A 19 -2.69 -13.03 10.95
CA GLY A 19 -1.52 -12.17 11.04
C GLY A 19 -1.12 -11.48 9.74
N PHE A 20 -1.27 -12.17 8.61
CA PHE A 20 -0.97 -11.68 7.26
C PHE A 20 -2.13 -12.03 6.33
N LEU A 21 -2.65 -11.03 5.61
CA LEU A 21 -3.73 -11.23 4.67
C LEU A 21 -3.51 -10.45 3.37
N PRO A 22 -3.03 -11.12 2.31
CA PRO A 22 -2.94 -10.52 0.99
C PRO A 22 -4.32 -10.10 0.48
N PHE A 23 -4.43 -8.87 -0.02
CA PHE A 23 -5.70 -8.35 -0.55
C PHE A 23 -6.09 -9.07 -1.85
N PHE A 24 -5.09 -9.39 -2.67
CA PHE A 24 -5.26 -10.06 -3.96
C PHE A 24 -4.76 -11.50 -3.95
N TRP A 25 -5.23 -12.28 -4.93
CA TRP A 25 -4.76 -13.63 -5.19
C TRP A 25 -3.23 -13.70 -5.37
N ASN A 26 -2.64 -14.76 -4.83
CA ASN A 26 -1.22 -15.06 -4.89
C ASN A 26 -0.99 -16.56 -5.13
N ASP A 27 0.27 -16.97 -5.12
CA ASP A 27 0.70 -18.33 -5.43
C ASP A 27 0.24 -19.38 -4.40
N ILE A 28 -0.27 -18.97 -3.23
CA ILE A 28 -0.78 -19.86 -2.17
C ILE A 28 -2.31 -19.92 -2.26
N PRO A 29 -2.89 -21.07 -2.66
CA PRO A 29 -4.34 -21.24 -2.72
C PRO A 29 -4.98 -21.00 -1.35
N GLY A 30 -6.07 -20.23 -1.34
CA GLY A 30 -6.84 -19.94 -0.12
C GLY A 30 -6.24 -18.86 0.78
N PHE A 31 -5.10 -18.27 0.43
CA PHE A 31 -4.42 -17.27 1.25
C PHE A 31 -4.55 -15.86 0.66
N SER A 32 -5.79 -15.37 0.52
CA SER A 32 -6.05 -13.98 0.14
C SER A 32 -7.47 -13.60 0.55
N LEU A 33 -7.76 -12.30 0.68
CA LEU A 33 -9.09 -11.83 1.01
C LEU A 33 -10.17 -12.32 0.03
N GLY A 34 -9.81 -12.47 -1.25
CA GLY A 34 -10.71 -13.03 -2.27
C GLY A 34 -11.12 -14.48 -2.03
N ALA A 35 -10.37 -15.25 -1.23
CA ALA A 35 -10.75 -16.62 -0.86
C ALA A 35 -11.78 -16.67 0.28
N TYR A 36 -11.88 -15.60 1.08
CA TYR A 36 -12.77 -15.48 2.24
C TYR A 36 -13.96 -14.56 1.97
N THR A 37 -14.01 -13.88 0.83
CA THR A 37 -15.09 -12.96 0.49
C THR A 37 -15.82 -13.45 -0.74
N ALA A 38 -17.15 -13.46 -0.69
CA ALA A 38 -17.97 -13.82 -1.83
C ALA A 38 -17.88 -12.74 -2.94
N PRO A 39 -18.00 -13.11 -4.23
CA PRO A 39 -17.83 -12.18 -5.35
C PRO A 39 -18.73 -10.95 -5.31
N GLU A 40 -19.90 -11.06 -4.67
CA GLU A 40 -20.92 -10.01 -4.57
C GLU A 40 -20.41 -8.79 -3.79
N TYR A 41 -19.49 -8.97 -2.85
CA TYR A 41 -18.89 -7.88 -2.08
C TYR A 41 -17.72 -7.19 -2.78
N TRP A 42 -17.20 -7.76 -3.89
CA TRP A 42 -16.14 -7.12 -4.67
C TRP A 42 -16.69 -6.04 -5.60
N PHE A 43 -17.89 -6.26 -6.13
CA PHE A 43 -18.59 -5.37 -7.04
C PHE A 43 -20.09 -5.29 -6.71
N PRO A 44 -20.45 -4.80 -5.52
CA PRO A 44 -21.86 -4.68 -5.13
C PRO A 44 -22.59 -3.65 -6.01
N GLU A 45 -23.88 -3.88 -6.25
CA GLU A 45 -24.72 -2.95 -7.02
C GLU A 45 -24.91 -1.61 -6.28
N GLU A 46 -24.98 -1.65 -4.94
CA GLU A 46 -25.08 -0.48 -4.07
C GLU A 46 -24.20 -0.63 -2.83
N GLY A 47 -23.10 0.14 -2.75
CA GLY A 47 -22.28 0.32 -1.56
C GLY A 47 -21.82 -0.96 -0.83
N ASN A 48 -21.19 -0.78 0.33
CA ASN A 48 -20.90 -1.88 1.28
C ASN A 48 -20.11 -3.07 0.68
N GLY A 49 -19.01 -2.77 0.00
CA GLY A 49 -18.09 -3.78 -0.52
C GLY A 49 -16.72 -3.75 0.16
N VAL A 50 -15.86 -4.70 -0.23
CA VAL A 50 -14.47 -4.82 0.24
C VAL A 50 -13.69 -3.52 0.09
N TRP A 51 -13.97 -2.75 -0.97
CA TRP A 51 -13.32 -1.47 -1.23
C TRP A 51 -13.74 -0.37 -0.25
N ASP A 52 -14.95 -0.46 0.29
CA ASP A 52 -15.46 0.48 1.29
C ASP A 52 -15.00 0.09 2.69
N TRP A 53 -14.97 -1.21 3.02
CA TRP A 53 -14.50 -1.72 4.31
C TRP A 53 -13.04 -1.38 4.58
N LYS A 54 -12.23 -1.35 3.53
CA LYS A 54 -10.79 -1.12 3.60
C LYS A 54 -10.42 0.17 4.33
N GLY A 55 -11.15 1.28 4.13
CA GLY A 55 -10.84 2.55 4.78
C GLY A 55 -10.97 2.45 6.30
N PRO A 56 -12.17 2.16 6.83
CA PRO A 56 -12.41 1.97 8.26
C PRO A 56 -11.46 0.96 8.90
N VAL A 57 -11.24 -0.20 8.29
CA VAL A 57 -10.38 -1.25 8.86
C VAL A 57 -8.92 -0.78 8.97
N ILE A 58 -8.42 0.06 8.05
CA ILE A 58 -7.06 0.61 8.16
C ILE A 58 -6.97 1.67 9.27
N VAL A 59 -7.96 2.56 9.33
CA VAL A 59 -7.95 3.71 10.24
C VAL A 59 -8.20 3.29 11.69
N GLU A 60 -9.14 2.37 11.90
CA GLU A 60 -9.63 2.00 13.24
C GLU A 60 -9.08 0.66 13.72
N GLY A 61 -8.84 -0.29 12.81
CA GLY A 61 -8.60 -1.69 13.15
C GLY A 61 -7.19 -2.04 13.63
N GLY A 62 -6.31 -1.06 13.84
CA GLY A 62 -4.95 -1.33 14.33
C GLY A 62 -4.15 -2.29 13.43
N ILE A 63 -4.36 -2.22 12.11
CA ILE A 63 -3.67 -3.07 11.14
C ILE A 63 -2.85 -2.25 10.15
N ALA A 64 -1.67 -2.76 9.78
CA ALA A 64 -0.86 -2.14 8.76
C ALA A 64 -1.36 -2.52 7.37
N TYR A 65 -1.55 -1.53 6.50
CA TYR A 65 -1.91 -1.77 5.11
C TYR A 65 -0.93 -1.09 4.14
N GLY A 66 -0.55 -1.85 3.11
CA GLY A 66 0.43 -1.41 2.12
C GLY A 66 0.73 -2.47 1.08
N LYS A 67 1.61 -2.15 0.14
CA LYS A 67 2.05 -3.08 -0.91
C LYS A 67 3.15 -4.03 -0.42
N PHE A 68 2.83 -4.89 0.54
CA PHE A 68 3.82 -5.75 1.20
C PHE A 68 4.15 -7.06 0.46
N PHE A 69 3.21 -7.56 -0.36
CA PHE A 69 3.28 -8.91 -0.93
C PHE A 69 3.63 -8.87 -2.42
N GLU A 70 4.93 -8.85 -2.78
CA GLU A 70 5.40 -8.77 -4.18
C GLU A 70 4.79 -7.59 -4.97
N ASN A 71 4.82 -6.39 -4.39
CA ASN A 71 4.15 -5.16 -4.90
C ASN A 71 2.62 -5.19 -4.84
N LYS A 72 2.00 -6.25 -4.32
CA LYS A 72 0.55 -6.34 -4.12
C LYS A 72 0.17 -5.86 -2.73
N ALA A 73 -1.01 -5.27 -2.66
CA ALA A 73 -1.62 -4.82 -1.43
C ALA A 73 -1.96 -5.97 -0.49
N GLY A 74 -1.93 -5.68 0.81
CA GLY A 74 -2.59 -6.49 1.82
C GLY A 74 -2.38 -5.92 3.22
N PHE A 75 -2.88 -6.68 4.17
CA PHE A 75 -2.94 -6.32 5.58
C PHE A 75 -1.95 -7.16 6.40
N ILE A 76 -1.43 -6.57 7.46
CA ILE A 76 -0.63 -7.24 8.47
C ILE A 76 -1.12 -6.76 9.84
N SER A 77 -1.44 -7.67 10.74
CA SER A 77 -1.84 -7.33 12.11
C SER A 77 -0.67 -6.72 12.90
N MET A 78 -0.95 -5.87 13.88
CA MET A 78 0.10 -5.31 14.73
C MET A 78 0.85 -6.34 15.60
N ASP A 79 0.30 -7.54 15.81
CA ASP A 79 1.03 -8.64 16.46
C ASP A 79 2.25 -9.12 15.66
N TRP A 80 2.23 -8.94 14.33
CA TRP A 80 3.24 -9.45 13.40
C TRP A 80 3.99 -8.34 12.67
N PHE A 81 3.41 -7.15 12.58
CA PHE A 81 3.98 -6.05 11.81
C PHE A 81 5.33 -5.55 12.34
N PRO A 82 5.60 -5.42 13.65
CA PRO A 82 6.92 -5.03 14.16
C PRO A 82 8.04 -6.00 13.77
N ASP A 83 7.81 -7.32 13.86
CA ASP A 83 8.77 -8.33 13.39
C ASP A 83 8.98 -8.24 11.87
N PHE A 84 7.90 -8.05 11.12
CA PHE A 84 7.96 -7.91 9.67
C PHE A 84 8.77 -6.68 9.26
N LEU A 85 8.54 -5.55 9.93
CA LEU A 85 9.27 -4.30 9.74
C LEU A 85 10.75 -4.47 10.07
N ASN A 86 11.08 -5.06 11.22
CA ASN A 86 12.46 -5.32 11.63
C ASN A 86 13.24 -6.10 10.57
N TYR A 87 12.62 -7.17 10.05
CA TYR A 87 13.22 -7.96 8.98
C TYR A 87 13.34 -7.18 7.66
N ARG A 88 12.26 -6.57 7.17
CA ARG A 88 12.24 -5.87 5.87
C ARG A 88 13.19 -4.67 5.84
N ARG A 89 13.27 -3.90 6.91
CA ARG A 89 14.21 -2.76 6.96
C ARG A 89 15.67 -3.20 6.92
N SER A 90 15.98 -4.42 7.37
CA SER A 90 17.34 -4.99 7.27
C SER A 90 17.72 -5.41 5.84
N THR A 91 16.75 -5.75 4.99
CA THR A 91 16.99 -6.27 3.64
C THR A 91 16.88 -5.17 2.56
N TYR A 92 16.08 -4.14 2.79
CA TYR A 92 15.86 -3.07 1.82
C TYR A 92 16.84 -1.91 1.99
N LYS A 93 17.62 -1.65 0.93
CA LYS A 93 18.47 -0.45 0.83
C LYS A 93 17.74 0.65 0.09
N LEU A 94 17.65 1.82 0.73
CA LEU A 94 16.93 2.97 0.17
C LEU A 94 17.77 3.75 -0.85
N SER A 95 17.17 4.05 -1.99
CA SER A 95 17.68 4.96 -3.00
C SER A 95 17.63 6.42 -2.50
N THR A 96 18.38 7.32 -3.14
CA THR A 96 18.35 8.75 -2.81
C THR A 96 16.95 9.35 -2.97
N GLN A 97 16.16 8.85 -3.93
CA GLN A 97 14.81 9.34 -4.18
C GLN A 97 13.82 8.84 -3.12
N GLU A 98 13.93 7.58 -2.75
CA GLU A 98 13.14 6.97 -1.67
C GLU A 98 13.40 7.69 -0.34
N LYS A 99 14.66 7.99 -0.01
CA LYS A 99 15.02 8.79 1.17
C LYS A 99 14.36 10.16 1.16
N ARG A 100 14.42 10.88 0.04
CA ARG A 100 13.76 12.19 -0.07
C ARG A 100 12.26 12.13 0.19
N ILE A 101 11.58 11.10 -0.33
CA ILE A 101 10.14 10.90 -0.08
C ILE A 101 9.90 10.63 1.41
N LEU A 102 10.71 9.77 2.02
CA LEU A 102 10.62 9.45 3.44
C LEU A 102 10.88 10.67 4.33
N ASP A 103 11.89 11.47 4.04
CA ASP A 103 12.24 12.67 4.80
C ASP A 103 11.10 13.71 4.72
N THR A 104 10.50 13.87 3.52
CA THR A 104 9.31 14.71 3.34
C THR A 104 8.13 14.21 4.20
N LEU A 105 7.94 12.88 4.27
CA LEU A 105 6.88 12.32 5.12
C LEU A 105 7.15 12.56 6.60
N LYS A 106 8.39 12.39 7.07
CA LYS A 106 8.76 12.66 8.47
C LYS A 106 8.56 14.13 8.87
N GLU A 107 8.81 15.06 7.94
CA GLU A 107 8.58 16.49 8.20
C GLU A 107 7.09 16.84 8.31
N HIS A 108 6.24 16.19 7.52
CA HIS A 108 4.81 16.50 7.43
C HIS A 108 3.87 15.51 8.15
N GLN A 109 4.43 14.44 8.74
CA GLN A 109 3.76 13.29 9.37
C GLN A 109 2.88 12.46 8.42
N THR A 110 1.91 13.09 7.75
CA THR A 110 1.02 12.41 6.79
C THR A 110 0.78 13.26 5.55
N LEU A 111 0.81 12.64 4.37
CA LEU A 111 0.57 13.34 3.11
C LEU A 111 -0.24 12.49 2.13
N LEU A 112 -1.13 13.14 1.38
CA LEU A 112 -1.78 12.53 0.23
C LEU A 112 -0.78 12.32 -0.90
N SER A 113 -0.99 11.28 -1.69
CA SER A 113 -0.16 10.95 -2.85
C SER A 113 0.02 12.13 -3.82
N LYS A 114 -1.00 12.98 -4.00
CA LYS A 114 -0.94 14.19 -4.85
C LYS A 114 0.03 15.24 -4.30
N ASP A 115 0.05 15.44 -2.98
CA ASP A 115 0.86 16.46 -2.31
C ASP A 115 2.30 15.98 -2.18
N LEU A 116 2.50 14.69 -1.87
CA LEU A 116 3.81 14.08 -1.85
C LEU A 116 4.48 14.12 -3.24
N LYS A 117 3.71 13.86 -4.32
CA LYS A 117 4.19 14.04 -5.71
C LYS A 117 4.62 15.48 -5.97
N LYS A 118 3.88 16.47 -5.47
CA LYS A 118 4.20 17.91 -5.66
C LYS A 118 5.46 18.30 -4.89
N LEU A 119 5.55 17.98 -3.61
CA LEU A 119 6.67 18.34 -2.73
C LEU A 119 7.99 17.66 -3.15
N CYS A 120 7.92 16.40 -3.59
CA CYS A 120 9.09 15.66 -4.06
C CYS A 120 9.47 15.98 -5.52
N GLY A 121 8.73 16.85 -6.20
CA GLY A 121 9.05 17.29 -7.56
C GLY A 121 8.75 16.26 -8.67
N TYR A 122 7.75 15.40 -8.45
CA TYR A 122 7.23 14.44 -9.43
C TYR A 122 6.10 15.00 -10.31
N THR A 123 5.61 16.21 -10.02
CA THR A 123 4.61 16.86 -10.86
C THR A 123 5.27 17.59 -12.02
N THR A 124 4.79 17.35 -13.25
CA THR A 124 5.17 18.19 -14.39
C THR A 124 4.35 19.48 -14.38
N PRO A 125 4.97 20.65 -14.64
CA PRO A 125 4.21 21.89 -14.78
C PRO A 125 3.14 21.74 -15.86
N ARG A 126 1.90 22.13 -15.55
CA ARG A 126 0.85 22.23 -16.57
C ARG A 126 1.32 23.25 -17.60
N THR A 127 1.52 22.80 -18.83
CA THR A 127 1.77 23.73 -19.94
C THR A 127 0.45 24.44 -20.25
N PRO A 128 0.43 25.78 -20.27
CA PRO A 128 -0.76 26.53 -20.67
C PRO A 128 -1.27 26.01 -22.01
N ARG A 129 -2.57 25.72 -22.12
CA ARG A 129 -3.16 25.39 -23.42
C ARG A 129 -3.32 26.70 -24.19
N PRO A 130 -2.73 26.84 -25.38
CA PRO A 130 -2.93 28.02 -26.21
C PRO A 130 -4.43 28.22 -26.49
N ARG A 131 -4.93 29.46 -26.37
CA ARG A 131 -6.34 29.74 -26.66
C ARG A 131 -6.64 29.58 -28.15
N ASN A 132 -5.68 29.92 -29.01
CA ASN A 132 -5.80 29.86 -30.46
C ASN A 132 -5.84 28.40 -30.97
N PRO A 133 -6.87 27.98 -31.73
CA PRO A 133 -6.97 26.64 -32.31
C PRO A 133 -5.78 26.25 -33.21
N LEU A 134 -5.22 27.18 -33.98
CA LEU A 134 -4.07 26.92 -34.86
C LEU A 134 -2.81 26.63 -34.04
N GLU A 135 -2.56 27.41 -32.99
CA GLU A 135 -1.44 27.17 -32.07
C GLU A 135 -1.55 25.82 -31.35
N ARG A 136 -2.77 25.34 -31.08
CA ARG A 136 -3.00 23.99 -30.52
C ARG A 136 -2.63 22.89 -31.51
N GLN A 137 -3.00 23.03 -32.79
CA GLN A 137 -2.61 22.06 -33.82
C GLN A 137 -1.09 22.04 -34.00
N MET A 138 -0.46 23.21 -34.13
CA MET A 138 0.98 23.31 -34.28
C MET A 138 1.74 22.73 -33.07
N THR A 139 1.29 23.00 -31.83
CA THR A 139 1.90 22.41 -30.63
C THR A 139 1.65 20.91 -30.49
N ALA A 140 0.50 20.40 -30.94
CA ALA A 140 0.22 18.96 -30.96
C ALA A 140 1.10 18.22 -31.98
N GLU A 141 1.23 18.77 -33.19
CA GLU A 141 2.10 18.26 -34.25
C GLU A 141 3.57 18.26 -33.82
N THR A 142 4.03 19.37 -33.23
CA THR A 142 5.41 19.47 -32.70
C THR A 142 5.67 18.44 -31.60
N ARG A 143 4.71 18.21 -30.69
CA ARG A 143 4.81 17.18 -29.63
C ARG A 143 4.75 15.76 -30.16
N ALA A 144 4.08 15.52 -31.28
CA ALA A 144 4.05 14.21 -31.93
C ALA A 144 5.42 13.85 -32.54
N VAL A 145 6.17 14.86 -33.00
CA VAL A 145 7.51 14.69 -33.60
C VAL A 145 8.62 14.71 -32.54
N VAL A 146 8.54 15.60 -31.55
CA VAL A 146 9.56 15.77 -30.50
C VAL A 146 9.29 14.82 -29.34
N LYS A 147 10.06 13.72 -29.25
CA LYS A 147 10.06 12.85 -28.07
C LYS A 147 10.62 13.62 -26.88
N LYS A 148 9.82 13.77 -25.82
CA LYS A 148 10.31 14.31 -24.54
C LYS A 148 11.47 13.44 -24.03
N PRO A 149 12.54 14.03 -23.49
CA PRO A 149 13.59 13.26 -22.86
C PRO A 149 12.98 12.41 -21.74
N LYS A 150 13.31 11.11 -21.72
CA LYS A 150 12.91 10.22 -20.63
C LYS A 150 13.55 10.74 -19.34
N SER A 151 12.74 10.94 -18.31
CA SER A 151 13.25 11.23 -16.97
C SER A 151 14.22 10.13 -16.55
N THR A 152 15.41 10.50 -16.11
CA THR A 152 16.37 9.57 -15.48
C THR A 152 16.00 9.25 -14.04
N ARG A 153 15.01 9.95 -13.47
CA ARG A 153 14.50 9.70 -12.13
C ARG A 153 13.54 8.51 -12.14
N GLU A 154 13.63 7.68 -11.10
CA GLU A 154 12.67 6.63 -10.81
C GLU A 154 11.26 7.23 -10.72
N ALA A 155 10.24 6.50 -11.16
CA ALA A 155 8.87 6.97 -11.08
C ALA A 155 8.38 6.97 -9.63
N PHE A 156 7.60 7.98 -9.22
CA PHE A 156 7.05 8.06 -7.87
C PHE A 156 6.34 6.78 -7.44
N ASP A 157 5.52 6.20 -8.31
CA ASP A 157 4.73 5.01 -7.97
C ASP A 157 5.63 3.79 -7.73
N THR A 158 6.83 3.74 -8.34
CA THR A 158 7.86 2.73 -8.06
C THR A 158 8.52 2.99 -6.71
N ALA A 159 8.98 4.23 -6.47
CA ALA A 159 9.65 4.59 -5.22
C ALA A 159 8.74 4.39 -3.99
N ILE A 160 7.48 4.82 -4.06
CA ILE A 160 6.51 4.63 -2.96
C ILE A 160 6.21 3.15 -2.73
N THR A 161 6.09 2.35 -3.80
CA THR A 161 5.87 0.90 -3.68
C THR A 161 7.07 0.22 -3.01
N ARG A 162 8.29 0.60 -3.37
CA ARG A 162 9.51 0.08 -2.74
C ARG A 162 9.63 0.49 -1.28
N LEU A 163 9.27 1.73 -0.93
CA LEU A 163 9.18 2.19 0.45
C LEU A 163 8.16 1.38 1.27
N GLN A 164 7.00 1.05 0.68
CA GLN A 164 6.00 0.18 1.32
C GLN A 164 6.51 -1.25 1.51
N MET A 165 7.13 -1.85 0.49
CA MET A 165 7.73 -3.18 0.60
C MET A 165 8.85 -3.25 1.64
N GLY A 166 9.60 -2.16 1.80
CA GLY A 166 10.61 -1.99 2.84
C GLY A 166 10.05 -1.53 4.18
N THR A 167 8.72 -1.43 4.35
CA THR A 167 8.03 -1.02 5.59
C THR A 167 8.50 0.33 6.15
N GLN A 168 8.91 1.23 5.27
CA GLN A 168 9.26 2.62 5.62
C GLN A 168 8.04 3.52 5.58
N VAL A 169 7.06 3.16 4.76
CA VAL A 169 5.82 3.91 4.54
C VAL A 169 4.66 2.92 4.52
N ILE A 170 3.53 3.32 5.10
CA ILE A 170 2.26 2.61 4.99
C ILE A 170 1.20 3.51 4.37
N THR A 171 0.08 2.94 3.96
CA THR A 171 -1.10 3.73 3.60
C THR A 171 -1.99 3.83 4.83
N ALA A 172 -2.18 5.05 5.34
CA ALA A 172 -2.97 5.35 6.53
C ALA A 172 -4.47 5.48 6.23
N ASP A 173 -4.83 5.98 5.04
CA ASP A 173 -6.23 6.21 4.66
C ASP A 173 -6.37 6.39 3.13
N PHE A 174 -7.61 6.43 2.64
CA PHE A 174 -7.99 6.78 1.29
C PHE A 174 -9.01 7.92 1.29
N GLU A 175 -8.61 9.08 0.77
CA GLU A 175 -9.54 10.20 0.60
C GLU A 175 -10.26 10.15 -0.74
N TYR A 176 -11.57 10.38 -0.71
CA TYR A 176 -12.40 10.33 -1.90
C TYR A 176 -12.83 11.72 -2.35
N ASN A 177 -12.96 11.89 -3.66
CA ASN A 177 -13.47 13.14 -4.22
C ASN A 177 -15.00 13.06 -4.34
N TYR A 178 -15.65 14.20 -4.12
CA TYR A 178 -17.10 14.34 -4.19
C TYR A 178 -17.44 15.41 -5.22
N ASP A 179 -18.47 15.15 -6.04
CA ASP A 179 -18.97 16.13 -6.98
C ASP A 179 -19.82 17.21 -6.27
N LYS A 180 -20.35 18.15 -7.04
CA LYS A 180 -21.18 19.25 -6.51
C LYS A 180 -22.47 18.77 -5.83
N GLN A 181 -22.90 17.54 -6.10
CA GLN A 181 -24.09 16.91 -5.52
C GLN A 181 -23.74 16.03 -4.32
N GLY A 182 -22.47 16.00 -3.91
CA GLY A 182 -21.99 15.16 -2.81
C GLY A 182 -21.83 13.69 -3.18
N LYS A 183 -21.84 13.32 -4.48
CA LYS A 183 -21.62 11.94 -4.91
C LYS A 183 -20.13 11.68 -5.09
N ARG A 184 -19.65 10.57 -4.51
CA ARG A 184 -18.27 10.10 -4.64
C ARG A 184 -17.94 9.77 -6.09
N TYR A 185 -16.77 10.21 -6.57
CA TYR A 185 -16.26 9.87 -7.89
C TYR A 185 -14.76 9.60 -7.89
N GLY A 186 -14.33 8.80 -8.86
CA GLY A 186 -12.93 8.40 -9.02
C GLY A 186 -12.45 7.42 -7.95
N TRP A 187 -11.16 7.10 -8.02
CA TRP A 187 -10.49 6.23 -7.05
C TRP A 187 -10.01 7.03 -5.84
N GLY A 188 -9.93 6.35 -4.69
CA GLY A 188 -9.40 6.94 -3.46
C GLY A 188 -7.95 7.39 -3.61
N VAL A 189 -7.68 8.60 -3.15
CA VAL A 189 -6.34 9.18 -3.08
C VAL A 189 -5.70 8.66 -1.79
N ALA A 190 -4.68 7.80 -1.94
CA ALA A 190 -3.97 7.25 -0.79
C ALA A 190 -3.28 8.35 0.02
N ARG A 191 -3.44 8.28 1.34
CA ARG A 191 -2.68 9.02 2.36
C ARG A 191 -1.58 8.13 2.90
N TYR A 192 -0.36 8.63 2.90
CA TYR A 192 0.83 7.91 3.35
C TYR A 192 1.42 8.56 4.60
N CYS A 193 2.05 7.74 5.43
CA CYS A 193 2.81 8.15 6.62
C CYS A 193 3.84 7.07 6.94
N THR A 194 4.71 7.33 7.92
CA THR A 194 5.57 6.28 8.48
C THR A 194 4.76 5.36 9.42
N PRO A 195 5.18 4.10 9.60
CA PRO A 195 4.66 3.24 10.67
C PRO A 195 4.65 3.90 12.04
N GLU A 196 5.73 4.60 12.37
CA GLU A 196 5.98 5.25 13.65
C GLU A 196 4.98 6.39 13.90
N ASP A 197 4.74 7.23 12.91
CA ASP A 197 3.77 8.34 13.01
C ASP A 197 2.32 7.82 13.15
N PHE A 198 2.03 6.62 12.65
CA PHE A 198 0.67 6.07 12.65
C PHE A 198 0.35 5.25 13.89
N PHE A 199 1.26 4.37 14.29
CA PHE A 199 1.05 3.44 15.40
C PHE A 199 1.72 3.89 16.70
N GLY A 200 2.68 4.82 16.65
CA GLY A 200 3.53 5.17 17.79
C GLY A 200 4.90 4.47 17.73
N GLU A 201 5.96 5.21 18.06
CA GLU A 201 7.34 4.70 18.04
C GLU A 201 7.56 3.55 19.04
N GLU A 202 6.84 3.56 20.16
CA GLU A 202 6.95 2.58 21.25
C GLU A 202 6.70 1.13 20.79
N HIS A 203 5.89 0.94 19.74
CA HIS A 203 5.61 -0.36 19.15
C HIS A 203 6.82 -0.96 18.40
N PHE A 204 7.84 -0.16 18.11
CA PHE A 204 8.99 -0.56 17.29
C PHE A 204 10.34 -0.47 18.02
N LEU A 205 10.44 0.27 19.13
CA LEU A 205 11.71 0.54 19.82
C LEU A 205 12.27 -0.64 20.63
N ASN A 206 11.42 -1.55 21.11
CA ASN A 206 11.80 -2.57 22.11
C ASN A 206 11.81 -4.00 21.57
N LEU A 207 11.98 -4.19 20.25
CA LEU A 207 12.01 -5.53 19.68
C LEU A 207 13.37 -6.20 19.99
N GLU A 208 13.39 -7.12 20.95
CA GLU A 208 14.61 -7.84 21.35
C GLU A 208 15.12 -8.85 20.29
N ARG A 209 14.33 -9.10 19.24
CA ARG A 209 14.67 -10.06 18.19
C ARG A 209 15.55 -9.42 17.13
N THR A 210 16.60 -10.14 16.72
CA THR A 210 17.35 -9.82 15.50
C THR A 210 16.45 -9.97 14.26
N PRO A 211 16.74 -9.27 13.15
CA PRO A 211 15.98 -9.41 11.90
C PRO A 211 15.81 -10.86 11.43
N LYS A 212 16.83 -11.71 11.63
CA LYS A 212 16.78 -13.13 11.29
C LYS A 212 15.83 -13.92 12.19
N GLN A 213 15.77 -13.60 13.49
CA GLN A 213 14.83 -14.22 14.42
C GLN A 213 13.40 -13.81 14.10
N SER A 214 13.15 -12.52 13.80
CA SER A 214 11.84 -12.04 13.36
C SER A 214 11.36 -12.76 12.10
N ALA A 215 12.22 -12.88 11.08
CA ALA A 215 11.91 -13.65 9.87
C ALA A 215 11.58 -15.12 10.16
N ARG A 216 12.29 -15.73 11.12
CA ARG A 216 12.05 -17.11 11.52
C ARG A 216 10.71 -17.27 12.23
N CYS A 217 10.36 -16.37 13.16
CA CYS A 217 9.06 -16.37 13.84
C CYS A 217 7.91 -16.27 12.84
N ILE A 218 8.00 -15.34 11.88
CA ILE A 218 6.99 -15.18 10.83
C ILE A 218 6.90 -16.44 9.96
N PHE A 219 8.05 -17.02 9.58
CA PHE A 219 8.09 -18.24 8.80
C PHE A 219 7.41 -19.41 9.50
N ASP A 220 7.68 -19.60 10.80
CA ASP A 220 7.10 -20.69 11.57
C ASP A 220 5.58 -20.50 11.75
N HIS A 221 5.11 -19.27 11.97
CA HIS A 221 3.69 -18.93 11.99
C HIS A 221 2.99 -19.23 10.66
N LEU A 222 3.50 -18.69 9.56
CA LEU A 222 2.91 -18.93 8.23
C LEU A 222 2.93 -20.40 7.85
N ARG A 223 3.93 -21.17 8.30
CA ARG A 223 4.01 -22.61 8.04
C ARG A 223 3.01 -23.42 8.86
N GLN A 224 2.69 -22.97 10.07
CA GLN A 224 1.61 -23.56 10.89
C GLN A 224 0.24 -23.22 10.30
N LEU A 225 0.03 -21.97 9.89
CA LEU A 225 -1.22 -21.49 9.30
C LEU A 225 -1.49 -22.12 7.92
N LEU A 226 -0.44 -22.33 7.12
CA LEU A 226 -0.53 -22.79 5.72
C LEU A 226 0.30 -24.07 5.53
N PRO A 227 -0.11 -25.21 6.11
CA PRO A 227 0.68 -26.46 6.05
C PRO A 227 0.85 -26.99 4.63
N HIS A 228 -0.04 -26.62 3.71
CA HIS A 228 0.04 -26.97 2.28
C HIS A 228 0.99 -26.06 1.47
N ALA A 229 1.39 -24.91 2.01
CA ALA A 229 2.28 -23.99 1.31
C ALA A 229 3.73 -24.49 1.31
N THR A 230 4.39 -24.38 0.17
CA THR A 230 5.81 -24.67 0.04
C THR A 230 6.65 -23.62 0.76
N LYS A 231 7.87 -24.00 1.16
CA LYS A 231 8.85 -23.08 1.75
C LYS A 231 9.07 -21.84 0.88
N THR A 232 9.18 -22.03 -0.44
CA THR A 232 9.41 -20.94 -1.40
C THR A 232 8.23 -19.96 -1.43
N GLN A 233 6.99 -20.46 -1.42
CA GLN A 233 5.80 -19.61 -1.38
C GLN A 233 5.74 -18.79 -0.08
N ILE A 234 6.02 -19.39 1.07
CA ILE A 234 6.05 -18.66 2.35
C ILE A 234 7.16 -17.59 2.34
N LEU A 235 8.36 -17.92 1.86
CA LEU A 235 9.46 -16.95 1.78
C LEU A 235 9.12 -15.76 0.86
N LYS A 236 8.35 -15.95 -0.22
CA LYS A 236 7.87 -14.83 -1.06
C LYS A 236 6.96 -13.87 -0.31
N ILE A 237 6.10 -14.37 0.60
CA ILE A 237 5.25 -13.53 1.45
C ILE A 237 6.11 -12.71 2.41
N ILE A 238 7.12 -13.35 3.01
CA ILE A 238 8.02 -12.71 3.98
C ILE A 238 8.93 -11.67 3.32
N GLY A 239 9.43 -11.92 2.11
CA GLY A 239 10.30 -11.03 1.34
C GLY A 239 11.77 -11.42 1.34
#